data_AF-A0A815IM38-F1
#
_entry.id   AF-A0A815IM38-F1
#
_cell.length_a   1.000
_cell.length_b   1.000
_cell.length_c   1.000
_cell.angle_alpha   90.00
_cell.angle_beta   90.00
_cell.angle_gamma   90.00
#
_symmetry.space_group_name_H-M   'P 1'
#
loop_
_entity.id
_entity.type
_entity.pdbx_description
1 polymer ?
#
loop_
_entity_poly.entity_id
_entity_poly.type
_entity_poly.pdbx_seq_one_letter_code
_entity_poly.pdbx_strand_id
1 'polypeptide(L)'
;MTATAHDTYYDIWALRTLSDSVMNYDVWNQVFNLELSLSNYCHPSIFNGIIGIHKRRIPVEHGLIEVRSAFNGAGLYKVNSTYNCKYDGRTTCEHVPFHLCIREKNRGRIFINPEFQVS
;
A
#
# COMPACT_ATOMS: atom_id res chain seq x y z
N MET A 1 -2.95 3.62 -11.96
CA MET A 1 -2.08 4.41 -11.09
C MET A 1 -2.87 4.89 -9.89
N THR A 2 -2.21 5.13 -8.77
CA THR A 2 -2.83 5.54 -7.51
C THR A 2 -2.23 6.84 -7.03
N ALA A 3 -3.02 7.60 -6.29
CA ALA A 3 -2.60 8.89 -5.78
C ALA A 3 -1.61 8.76 -4.61
N THR A 4 -0.94 9.86 -4.28
CA THR A 4 -0.19 10.04 -3.04
C THR A 4 -0.79 11.18 -2.22
N ALA A 5 -0.34 11.34 -0.99
CA ALA A 5 -0.62 12.55 -0.20
C ALA A 5 0.52 13.56 -0.35
N HIS A 6 0.21 14.83 -0.08
CA HIS A 6 1.14 15.95 -0.22
C HIS A 6 2.41 15.80 0.65
N ASP A 7 2.24 15.33 1.89
CA ASP A 7 3.33 15.27 2.87
C ASP A 7 4.00 13.91 2.92
N THR A 8 3.29 12.85 3.31
CA THR A 8 3.84 11.48 3.40
C THR A 8 2.88 10.50 2.79
N TYR A 9 3.40 9.47 2.10
CA TYR A 9 2.55 8.39 1.63
C TYR A 9 1.93 7.68 2.84
N TYR A 10 0.62 7.90 3.03
CA TYR A 10 -0.04 7.65 4.31
C TYR A 10 -0.61 6.23 4.42
N ASP A 11 -1.03 5.65 3.30
CA ASP A 11 -1.78 4.40 3.29
C ASP A 11 -0.86 3.17 3.08
N ILE A 12 -0.16 2.86 4.17
CA ILE A 12 0.68 1.67 4.31
C ILE A 12 -0.12 0.35 4.37
N TRP A 13 -1.46 0.40 4.51
CA TRP A 13 -2.29 -0.81 4.47
C TRP A 13 -2.23 -1.44 3.08
N ALA A 14 -2.37 -0.60 2.04
CA ALA A 14 -2.37 -1.04 0.65
C ALA A 14 -0.98 -1.26 0.05
N LEU A 15 0.08 -0.64 0.60
CA LEU A 15 1.41 -0.61 -0.02
C LEU A 15 2.09 -1.98 -0.04
N ARG A 16 2.41 -2.48 -1.23
CA ARG A 16 3.26 -3.65 -1.47
C ARG A 16 4.27 -3.33 -2.56
N THR A 17 5.54 -3.20 -2.22
CA THR A 17 6.61 -2.89 -3.18
C THR A 17 6.97 -4.09 -4.04
N LEU A 18 7.68 -3.87 -5.14
CA LEU A 18 8.26 -4.94 -5.96
C LEU A 18 9.47 -5.62 -5.29
N SER A 19 10.16 -4.93 -4.38
CA SER A 19 11.22 -5.51 -3.57
C SER A 19 10.68 -6.08 -2.27
N ASP A 20 11.06 -7.30 -1.93
CA ASP A 20 10.67 -7.94 -0.67
C ASP A 20 11.42 -7.35 0.53
N SER A 21 12.60 -6.77 0.29
CA SER A 21 13.41 -6.11 1.33
C SER A 21 12.89 -4.72 1.74
N VAL A 22 12.01 -4.12 0.94
CA VAL A 22 11.47 -2.78 1.23
C VAL A 22 10.17 -2.92 2.01
N MET A 23 9.09 -3.35 1.34
CA MET A 23 7.77 -3.50 1.96
C MET A 23 6.84 -4.37 1.10
N ASN A 24 7.15 -5.65 0.92
CA ASN A 24 6.21 -6.62 0.32
C ASN A 24 5.55 -7.53 1.36
N TYR A 25 5.11 -6.95 2.46
CA TYR A 25 4.43 -7.65 3.53
C TYR A 25 3.43 -6.72 4.20
N ASP A 26 2.59 -7.31 5.03
CA ASP A 26 1.63 -6.57 5.82
C ASP A 26 2.24 -6.14 7.15
N VAL A 27 2.59 -4.85 7.24
CA VAL A 27 3.16 -4.24 8.46
C VAL A 27 2.17 -4.26 9.63
N TRP A 28 0.85 -4.27 9.36
CA TRP A 28 -0.16 -4.23 10.41
C TRP A 28 -0.31 -5.57 11.11
N ASN A 29 -0.10 -6.68 10.41
CA ASN A 29 -0.01 -7.99 11.04
C ASN A 29 1.10 -8.06 12.09
N GLN A 30 2.24 -7.37 11.87
CA GLN A 30 3.30 -7.29 12.87
C GLN A 30 2.87 -6.50 14.10
N VAL A 31 2.18 -5.37 13.90
CA VAL A 31 1.65 -4.55 15.01
C VAL A 31 0.61 -5.33 15.81
N PHE A 32 -0.36 -5.97 15.16
CA PHE A 32 -1.40 -6.75 15.84
C PHE A 32 -0.83 -7.94 16.62
N ASN A 33 0.16 -8.66 16.07
CA ASN A 33 0.83 -9.74 16.79
C ASN A 33 1.59 -9.23 18.04
N LEU A 34 2.14 -8.03 17.98
CA LEU A 34 2.79 -7.40 19.13
C LEU A 34 1.78 -6.96 20.19
N GLU A 35 0.66 -6.36 19.79
CA GLU A 35 -0.41 -5.96 20.70
C GLU A 35 -1.01 -7.18 21.43
N LEU A 36 -1.24 -8.28 20.71
CA LEU A 36 -1.73 -9.53 21.29
C LEU A 36 -0.73 -10.16 22.27
N SER A 37 0.58 -10.04 22.02
CA SER A 37 1.61 -10.66 22.87
C SER A 37 1.97 -9.82 24.10
N LEU A 38 1.83 -8.50 24.05
CA LEU A 38 2.19 -7.59 25.14
C LEU A 38 1.02 -7.29 26.11
N SER A 39 -0.20 -7.76 25.81
CA SER A 39 -1.42 -7.55 26.60
C SER A 39 -1.73 -6.08 26.94
N ASN A 40 -1.11 -5.13 26.21
CA ASN A 40 -1.18 -3.69 26.43
C ASN A 40 -1.01 -2.95 25.09
N TYR A 41 -1.50 -1.71 25.04
CA TYR A 41 -1.38 -0.78 23.90
C TYR A 41 0.07 -0.73 23.38
N CYS A 42 0.25 -0.85 22.06
CA CYS A 42 1.57 -0.81 21.43
C CYS A 42 2.25 0.53 21.75
N HIS A 43 3.43 0.51 22.36
CA HIS A 43 4.13 1.74 22.73
C HIS A 43 4.42 2.58 21.47
N PRO A 44 4.19 3.91 21.46
CA PRO A 44 4.35 4.75 20.27
C PRO A 44 5.71 4.64 19.58
N SER A 45 6.78 4.35 20.32
CA SER A 45 8.12 4.12 19.75
C SER A 45 8.19 2.83 18.91
N ILE A 46 7.51 1.76 19.33
CA ILE A 46 7.42 0.50 18.57
C ILE A 46 6.60 0.74 17.30
N PHE A 47 5.46 1.40 17.44
CA PHE A 47 4.63 1.80 16.31
C PHE A 47 5.42 2.61 15.28
N ASN A 48 6.15 3.65 15.72
CA ASN A 48 7.00 4.45 14.85
C ASN A 48 8.16 3.65 14.23
N GLY A 49 8.72 2.67 14.95
CA GLY A 49 9.77 1.79 14.43
C GLY A 49 9.29 0.85 13.32
N ILE A 50 8.03 0.40 13.37
CA ILE A 50 7.46 -0.53 12.38
C ILE A 50 6.83 0.23 11.21
N ILE A 51 5.98 1.22 11.51
CA ILE A 51 5.18 1.94 10.51
C ILE A 51 5.88 3.21 10.04
N GLY A 52 6.47 3.97 10.95
CA GLY A 52 7.04 5.28 10.67
C GLY A 52 8.17 5.24 9.64
N ILE A 53 8.95 4.15 9.61
CA ILE A 53 10.04 3.97 8.65
C ILE A 53 9.59 3.88 7.18
N HIS A 54 8.32 3.50 6.97
CA HIS A 54 7.70 3.34 5.65
C HIS A 54 6.86 4.55 5.22
N LYS A 55 6.48 5.42 6.17
CA LYS A 55 5.80 6.69 5.90
C LYS A 55 6.80 7.73 5.39
N ARG A 56 7.08 7.70 4.10
CA ARG A 56 8.02 8.62 3.45
C ARG A 56 7.29 9.53 2.47
N ARG A 57 7.78 10.77 2.36
CA ARG A 57 7.43 11.63 1.23
C ARG A 57 8.03 11.02 -0.03
N ILE A 58 7.23 10.94 -1.09
CA ILE A 58 7.70 10.55 -2.41
C ILE A 58 7.83 11.84 -3.23
N PRO A 59 9.06 12.27 -3.57
CA PRO A 59 9.26 13.45 -4.38
C PRO A 59 8.61 13.34 -5.76
N VAL A 60 8.11 14.46 -6.29
CA VAL A 60 7.38 14.48 -7.58
C VAL A 60 8.26 14.11 -8.76
N GLU A 61 9.55 14.41 -8.66
CA GLU A 61 10.59 14.13 -9.66
C GLU A 61 10.86 12.63 -9.89
N HIS A 62 10.39 11.74 -9.02
CA HIS A 62 10.56 10.29 -9.21
C HIS A 62 9.70 9.71 -10.35
N GLY A 63 8.69 10.44 -10.82
CA GLY A 63 7.75 9.93 -11.82
C GLY A 63 6.95 8.72 -11.32
N LEU A 64 6.43 7.91 -12.24
CA LEU A 64 5.62 6.74 -11.89
C LEU A 64 6.46 5.64 -11.23
N ILE A 65 6.07 5.24 -10.01
CA ILE A 65 6.76 4.18 -9.26
C ILE A 65 5.94 2.90 -9.34
N GLU A 66 6.48 1.85 -9.97
CA GLU A 66 5.79 0.56 -10.05
C GLU A 66 5.81 -0.18 -8.71
N VAL A 67 4.65 -0.71 -8.33
CA VAL A 67 4.42 -1.46 -7.10
C VAL A 67 3.52 -2.67 -7.35
N ARG A 68 3.48 -3.62 -6.41
CA ARG A 68 2.50 -4.72 -6.44
C ARG A 68 1.11 -4.21 -6.06
N SER A 69 1.05 -3.33 -5.06
CA SER A 69 -0.18 -2.67 -4.63
C SER A 69 0.16 -1.32 -3.98
N ALA A 70 -0.73 -0.36 -4.15
CA ALA A 70 -0.73 0.93 -3.47
C ALA A 70 -2.11 1.53 -3.68
N PHE A 71 -2.61 2.29 -2.72
CA PHE A 71 -3.82 3.10 -2.82
C PHE A 71 -3.70 4.23 -1.81
N ASN A 72 -4.24 5.41 -2.12
CA ASN A 72 -4.36 6.50 -1.16
C ASN A 72 -5.44 7.48 -1.66
N GLY A 73 -6.68 7.28 -1.23
CA GLY A 73 -7.84 8.12 -1.57
C GLY A 73 -8.35 8.01 -3.01
N ALA A 74 -7.48 7.89 -4.02
CA ALA A 74 -7.86 7.81 -5.41
C ALA A 74 -6.99 6.86 -6.25
N GLY A 75 -7.60 6.25 -7.26
CA GLY A 75 -6.94 5.36 -8.21
C GLY A 75 -7.62 5.37 -9.58
N LEU A 76 -6.80 5.35 -10.64
CA LEU A 76 -7.23 5.28 -12.02
C LEU A 76 -6.78 3.94 -12.63
N TYR A 77 -7.76 3.18 -13.11
CA TYR A 77 -7.56 1.85 -13.69
C TYR A 77 -8.10 1.81 -15.12
N LYS A 78 -7.38 1.11 -16.00
CA LYS A 78 -7.96 0.73 -17.30
C LYS A 78 -9.02 -0.33 -17.03
N VAL A 79 -10.25 -0.11 -17.50
CA VAL A 79 -11.39 -1.02 -17.27
C VAL A 79 -11.04 -2.46 -17.67
N ASN A 80 -10.41 -2.65 -18.83
CA ASN A 80 -10.03 -4.00 -19.27
C ASN A 80 -9.03 -4.71 -18.34
N SER A 81 -8.22 -3.95 -17.60
CA SER A 81 -7.29 -4.50 -16.62
C SER A 81 -7.97 -4.95 -15.34
N THR A 82 -9.22 -4.55 -15.09
CA THR A 82 -9.96 -4.89 -13.85
C THR A 82 -10.97 -6.03 -14.04
N TYR A 83 -11.12 -6.57 -15.26
CA TYR A 83 -12.09 -7.65 -15.50
C TYR A 83 -11.83 -8.86 -14.59
N ASN A 84 -12.91 -9.34 -13.97
CA ASN A 84 -12.91 -10.48 -13.04
C ASN A 84 -12.00 -10.32 -11.80
N CYS A 85 -11.57 -9.11 -11.49
CA CYS A 85 -10.90 -8.76 -10.25
C CYS A 85 -11.87 -8.04 -9.32
N LYS A 86 -11.80 -8.38 -8.02
CA LYS A 86 -12.70 -7.85 -7.00
C LYS A 86 -11.89 -7.43 -5.77
N TYR A 87 -12.40 -6.44 -5.06
CA TYR A 87 -11.98 -6.14 -3.71
C TYR A 87 -12.31 -7.32 -2.80
N ASP A 88 -11.41 -7.65 -1.88
CA ASP A 88 -11.58 -8.73 -0.89
C ASP A 88 -11.05 -8.29 0.48
N GLY A 89 -11.97 -8.05 1.41
CA GLY A 89 -11.66 -7.62 2.79
C GLY A 89 -11.23 -8.75 3.74
N ARG A 90 -10.96 -9.96 3.25
CA ARG A 90 -10.41 -11.05 4.08
C ARG A 90 -8.97 -10.81 4.51
N THR A 91 -8.24 -10.00 3.75
CA THR A 91 -6.92 -9.51 4.14
C THR A 91 -7.06 -8.10 4.71
N THR A 92 -6.02 -7.64 5.37
CA THR A 92 -5.95 -6.34 6.05
C THR A 92 -6.26 -5.13 5.16
N CYS A 93 -6.06 -5.24 3.85
CA CYS A 93 -6.49 -4.20 2.89
C CYS A 93 -7.06 -4.85 1.63
N GLU A 94 -8.30 -4.49 1.29
CA GLU A 94 -9.05 -5.01 0.16
C GLU A 94 -8.45 -4.66 -1.21
N HIS A 95 -7.66 -3.59 -1.28
CA HIS A 95 -6.95 -3.18 -2.49
C HIS A 95 -5.82 -4.14 -2.86
N VAL A 96 -5.19 -4.80 -1.88
CA VAL A 96 -4.07 -5.71 -2.13
C VAL A 96 -4.48 -6.89 -3.02
N PRO A 97 -5.48 -7.72 -2.67
CA PRO A 97 -5.91 -8.83 -3.53
C PRO A 97 -6.48 -8.35 -4.87
N PHE A 98 -7.14 -7.19 -4.91
CA PHE A 98 -7.61 -6.59 -6.15
C PHE A 98 -6.43 -6.28 -7.10
N HIS A 99 -5.40 -5.59 -6.62
CA HIS A 99 -4.21 -5.25 -7.39
C HIS A 99 -3.41 -6.48 -7.82
N LEU A 100 -3.24 -7.48 -6.93
CA LEU A 100 -2.58 -8.73 -7.29
C LEU A 100 -3.33 -9.45 -8.41
N CYS A 101 -4.66 -9.52 -8.34
CA CYS A 101 -5.48 -10.06 -9.43
C CYS A 101 -5.25 -9.32 -10.76
N ILE A 102 -5.23 -7.98 -10.75
CA ILE A 102 -4.97 -7.17 -11.96
C ILE A 102 -3.61 -7.54 -12.57
N ARG A 103 -2.58 -7.71 -11.73
CA ARG A 103 -1.23 -8.04 -12.16
C ARG A 103 -1.14 -9.46 -12.73
N GLU A 104 -1.70 -10.43 -12.01
CA GLU A 104 -1.56 -11.86 -12.32
C GLU A 104 -2.45 -12.29 -13.49
N LYS A 105 -3.73 -11.88 -13.50
CA LYS A 105 -4.70 -12.32 -14.51
C LYS A 105 -4.67 -11.46 -15.75
N ASN A 106 -4.58 -10.14 -15.58
CA ASN A 106 -4.77 -9.18 -16.66
C ASN A 106 -3.46 -8.51 -17.11
N ARG A 107 -2.31 -8.94 -16.56
CA ARG A 107 -0.97 -8.39 -16.84
C ARG A 107 -0.91 -6.86 -16.66
N GLY A 108 -1.79 -6.33 -15.81
CA GLY A 108 -1.79 -4.92 -15.47
C GLY A 108 -0.60 -4.59 -14.59
N ARG A 109 -0.23 -3.31 -14.54
CA ARG A 109 0.81 -2.81 -13.64
C ARG A 109 0.22 -1.72 -12.77
N ILE A 110 0.59 -1.74 -11.50
CA ILE A 110 0.15 -0.75 -10.51
C ILE A 110 1.29 0.22 -10.29
N PHE A 111 0.95 1.50 -10.26
CA PHE A 111 1.91 2.58 -10.08
C PHE A 111 1.40 3.54 -9.03
N ILE A 112 2.30 4.08 -8.22
CA ILE A 112 2.10 5.33 -7.48
C ILE A 112 2.45 6.46 -8.44
N ASN A 113 1.60 7.48 -8.53
CA ASN A 113 1.90 8.70 -9.25
C ASN A 113 2.09 9.86 -8.25
N PRO A 114 3.34 10.30 -7.99
CA PRO A 114 3.64 11.41 -7.09
C PRO A 114 2.97 12.74 -7.44
N GLU A 115 2.64 12.97 -8.72
CA GLU A 115 1.93 14.15 -9.20
C GLU A 115 0.41 14.06 -9.02
N PHE A 116 -0.13 12.83 -8.89
CA PHE A 116 -1.55 12.64 -8.61
C PHE A 116 -1.77 12.73 -7.11
N GLN A 117 -2.02 13.93 -6.60
CA GLN A 117 -2.15 14.18 -5.16
C GLN A 117 -3.61 14.30 -4.74
N VAL A 118 -3.94 13.76 -3.58
CA VAL A 118 -5.22 13.97 -2.88
C VAL A 118 -4.96 14.70 -1.56
N SER A 119 -5.89 15.59 -1.21
CA SER A 119 -5.82 16.52 -0.06
C SER A 119 -6.24 15.87 1.26
#